data_AF-A0A2T3JKE2-F1
#
_entry.id   AF-A0A2T3JKE2-F1
#
_cell.length_a   1.000
_cell.length_b   1.000
_cell.length_c   1.000
_cell.angle_alpha   90.00
_cell.angle_beta   90.00
_cell.angle_gamma   90.00
#
_symmetry.space_group_name_H-M   'P 1'
#
loop_
_entity.id
_entity.type
_entity.pdbx_description
1 polymer ?
#
loop_
_entity_poly.entity_id
_entity_poly.type
_entity_poly.pdbx_seq_one_letter_code
_entity_poly.pdbx_strand_id
1 'polypeptide(L)'
;MGRNWDFSKTKGRDDRLNAELTAFQGGESVPSSPPLHSHDGTMQHFYNQSWNGVSAIDIQQHCHPKKSIALSSNRLSMLRSLRQCHLH
;
A
#
# COMPACT_ATOMS: atom_id res chain seq x y z
N MET A 1 -26.08 -3.48 -7.10
CA MET A 1 -25.87 -2.83 -5.79
C MET A 1 -24.44 -3.09 -5.29
N GLY A 2 -23.42 -2.71 -6.09
CA GLY A 2 -22.00 -3.07 -5.86
C GLY A 2 -21.16 -2.00 -5.17
N ARG A 3 -21.43 -0.73 -5.51
CA ARG A 3 -20.50 0.38 -5.25
C ARG A 3 -20.28 0.72 -3.77
N ASN A 4 -21.29 0.51 -2.94
CA ASN A 4 -21.23 0.95 -1.56
C ASN A 4 -20.25 0.07 -0.78
N TRP A 5 -20.35 -1.26 -0.86
CA TRP A 5 -19.43 -2.14 -0.15
C TRP A 5 -17.98 -2.05 -0.64
N ASP A 6 -17.77 -1.84 -1.95
CA ASP A 6 -16.43 -1.56 -2.50
C ASP A 6 -15.81 -0.27 -1.93
N PHE A 7 -16.65 0.75 -1.70
CA PHE A 7 -16.21 1.99 -1.06
C PHE A 7 -15.77 1.75 0.38
N SER A 8 -16.56 1.04 1.21
CA SER A 8 -16.16 0.75 2.59
C SER A 8 -14.88 -0.09 2.67
N LYS A 9 -14.67 -1.02 1.73
CA LYS A 9 -13.42 -1.79 1.65
C LYS A 9 -12.22 -0.91 1.36
N THR A 10 -12.33 -0.09 0.31
CA THR A 10 -11.25 0.85 -0.08
C THR A 10 -10.95 1.79 1.07
N LYS A 11 -12.00 2.36 1.69
CA LYS A 11 -11.88 3.32 2.78
C LYS A 11 -11.21 2.72 4.02
N GLY A 12 -11.57 1.49 4.41
CA GLY A 12 -10.94 0.81 5.56
C GLY A 12 -9.46 0.54 5.37
N ARG A 13 -9.04 0.22 4.15
CA ARG A 13 -7.62 0.05 3.81
C ARG A 13 -6.88 1.38 3.83
N ASP A 14 -7.44 2.41 3.21
CA ASP A 14 -6.83 3.74 3.14
C ASP A 14 -6.67 4.35 4.53
N ASP A 15 -7.71 4.25 5.36
CA ASP A 15 -7.66 4.80 6.73
C ASP A 15 -6.64 4.06 7.59
N ARG A 16 -6.47 2.73 7.42
CA ARG A 16 -5.42 1.98 8.11
C ARG A 16 -4.04 2.44 7.68
N LEU A 17 -3.80 2.55 6.37
CA LEU A 17 -2.50 2.98 5.82
C LEU A 17 -2.15 4.41 6.23
N ASN A 18 -3.14 5.30 6.25
CA ASN A 18 -2.96 6.68 6.73
C ASN A 18 -2.61 6.70 8.22
N ALA A 19 -3.28 5.90 9.05
CA ALA A 19 -2.97 5.82 10.48
C ALA A 19 -1.55 5.30 10.74
N GLU A 20 -1.08 4.33 9.95
CA GLU A 20 0.30 3.84 9.99
C GLU A 20 1.29 4.92 9.54
N LEU A 21 0.96 5.71 8.52
CA LEU A 21 1.79 6.81 8.06
C LEU A 21 1.88 7.93 9.10
N THR A 22 0.77 8.29 9.76
CA THR A 22 0.79 9.26 10.86
C THR A 22 1.57 8.73 12.06
N ALA A 23 1.45 7.44 12.38
CA ALA A 23 2.24 6.79 13.40
C ALA A 23 3.75 6.82 13.06
N PHE A 24 4.09 6.55 11.81
CA PHE A 24 5.46 6.57 11.33
C PHE A 24 6.07 7.99 11.35
N GLN A 25 5.30 9.02 11.03
CA GLN A 25 5.77 10.41 10.97
C GLN A 25 5.77 11.11 12.33
N GLY A 26 4.72 10.90 13.14
CA GLY A 26 4.47 11.64 14.38
C GLY A 26 4.71 10.82 15.65
N GLY A 27 4.94 9.50 15.55
CA GLY A 27 5.12 8.61 16.69
C GLY A 27 3.82 8.27 17.44
N GLU A 28 2.66 8.64 16.91
CA GLU A 28 1.36 8.26 17.47
C GLU A 28 1.10 6.76 17.32
N SER A 29 0.34 6.16 18.24
CA SER A 29 -0.02 4.75 18.15
C SER A 29 -1.18 4.54 17.17
N VAL A 30 -1.06 3.55 16.29
CA VAL A 30 -2.16 3.14 15.40
C VAL A 30 -3.30 2.52 16.24
N PRO A 31 -4.57 2.90 15.98
CA PRO A 31 -5.69 2.30 16.68
C PRO A 31 -5.72 0.77 16.53
N SER A 32 -5.84 0.06 17.65
CA SER A 32 -5.96 -1.41 17.65
C SER A 32 -7.29 -1.88 17.07
N SER A 33 -8.35 -1.07 17.19
CA SER A 33 -9.67 -1.37 16.65
C SER A 33 -10.01 -0.43 15.49
N PRO A 34 -10.66 -0.93 14.43
CA PRO A 34 -11.14 -0.08 13.35
C PRO A 34 -12.14 0.96 13.88
N PRO A 35 -12.07 2.22 13.43
CA PRO A 35 -13.04 3.24 13.82
C PRO A 35 -14.41 2.99 13.18
N LEU A 36 -15.43 3.65 13.73
CA LEU A 36 -16.77 3.62 13.16
C LEU A 36 -16.78 4.40 11.83
N HIS A 37 -17.14 3.71 10.75
CA HIS A 37 -17.26 4.24 9.40
C HIS A 37 -18.72 4.39 8.96
N SER A 38 -19.59 3.44 9.31
CA SER A 38 -21.00 3.45 8.94
C SER A 38 -21.88 2.84 10.03
N HIS A 39 -23.11 3.33 10.14
CA HIS A 39 -24.14 2.73 10.99
C HIS A 39 -24.82 1.51 10.34
N ASP A 40 -24.60 1.29 9.05
CA ASP A 40 -24.98 0.04 8.39
C ASP A 40 -23.96 -1.04 8.75
N GLY A 41 -24.42 -2.08 9.45
CA GLY A 41 -23.58 -3.19 9.90
C GLY A 41 -22.87 -3.92 8.77
N THR A 42 -23.47 -3.99 7.57
CA THR A 42 -22.85 -4.63 6.40
C THR A 42 -21.65 -3.83 5.92
N MET A 43 -21.83 -2.51 5.84
CA MET A 43 -20.78 -1.58 5.42
C MET A 43 -19.66 -1.53 6.44
N GLN A 44 -20.00 -1.47 7.73
CA GLN A 44 -19.03 -1.51 8.82
C GLN A 44 -18.27 -2.84 8.85
N HIS A 45 -18.93 -3.95 8.57
CA HIS A 45 -18.28 -5.25 8.49
C HIS A 45 -17.20 -5.29 7.41
N PHE A 46 -17.52 -4.83 6.19
CA PHE A 46 -16.54 -4.76 5.10
C PHE A 46 -15.40 -3.78 5.40
N TYR A 47 -15.69 -2.64 6.01
CA TYR A 47 -14.68 -1.71 6.48
C TYR A 47 -13.72 -2.38 7.49
N ASN A 48 -14.27 -3.07 8.50
CA ASN A 48 -13.48 -3.76 9.52
C ASN A 48 -12.61 -4.87 8.93
N GLN A 49 -13.15 -5.64 7.96
CA GLN A 49 -12.38 -6.66 7.26
C GLN A 49 -11.20 -6.04 6.51
N SER A 50 -11.42 -4.93 5.80
CA SER A 50 -10.36 -4.26 5.04
C SER A 50 -9.32 -3.58 5.93
N TRP A 51 -9.71 -2.99 7.06
CA TRP A 51 -8.78 -2.42 8.03
C TRP A 51 -7.83 -3.49 8.60
N ASN A 52 -8.36 -4.64 8.99
CA ASN A 52 -7.56 -5.73 9.55
C ASN A 52 -6.82 -6.57 8.48
N GLY A 53 -7.23 -6.45 7.22
CA GLY A 53 -6.65 -7.17 6.09
C GLY A 53 -5.41 -6.50 5.49
N VAL A 54 -4.99 -5.33 5.98
CA VAL A 54 -3.79 -4.64 5.47
C VAL A 54 -2.55 -5.42 5.91
N SER A 55 -1.73 -5.83 4.94
CA SER A 55 -0.51 -6.59 5.22
C SER A 55 0.63 -5.66 5.63
N ALA A 56 1.60 -6.19 6.38
CA ALA A 56 2.82 -5.47 6.73
C ALA A 56 3.60 -4.97 5.48
N ILE A 57 3.51 -5.71 4.37
CA ILE A 57 4.14 -5.32 3.09
C ILE A 57 3.48 -4.06 2.54
N ASP A 58 2.16 -3.97 2.59
CA ASP A 58 1.41 -2.80 2.13
C ASP A 58 1.78 -1.57 2.96
N ILE A 59 1.85 -1.73 4.29
CA ILE A 59 2.24 -0.67 5.22
C ILE A 59 3.66 -0.19 4.90
N GLN A 60 4.60 -1.13 4.71
CA GLN A 60 5.99 -0.79 4.38
C GLN A 60 6.09 -0.06 3.06
N GLN A 61 5.38 -0.49 2.02
CA GLN A 61 5.35 0.18 0.71
C GLN A 61 4.75 1.59 0.80
N HIS A 62 3.75 1.78 1.66
CA HIS A 62 3.08 3.06 1.84
C HIS A 62 3.93 4.05 2.66
N CYS A 63 4.53 3.60 3.77
CA CYS A 63 5.36 4.45 4.64
C CYS A 63 6.74 4.72 4.04
N HIS A 64 7.31 3.74 3.34
CA HIS A 64 8.59 3.83 2.66
C HIS A 64 8.37 3.68 1.16
N PRO A 65 7.91 4.74 0.46
CA PRO A 65 7.85 4.70 -0.99
C PRO A 65 9.26 4.38 -1.46
N LYS A 66 9.44 3.19 -2.05
CA LYS A 66 10.70 2.83 -2.69
C LYS A 66 10.99 3.98 -3.63
N LYS A 67 12.08 4.71 -3.40
CA LYS A 67 12.63 5.59 -4.43
C LYS A 67 12.66 4.72 -5.66
N SER A 68 11.85 5.05 -6.67
CA SER A 68 12.04 4.44 -7.97
C SER A 68 13.51 4.73 -8.24
N ILE A 69 14.32 3.68 -8.18
CA ILE A 69 15.64 3.76 -8.78
C ILE A 69 15.23 4.04 -10.20
N ALA A 70 15.30 5.33 -10.61
CA ALA A 70 15.17 5.72 -11.98
C ALA A 70 16.15 4.78 -12.66
N LEU A 71 15.60 3.71 -13.25
CA LEU A 71 16.38 2.58 -13.72
C LEU A 71 17.00 3.16 -14.97
N SER A 72 18.10 3.88 -14.75
CA SER A 72 18.71 4.67 -15.81
C SER A 72 18.92 3.68 -16.93
N SER A 73 18.37 4.05 -18.10
CA SER A 73 18.36 3.27 -19.34
C SER A 73 19.72 2.59 -19.65
N ASN A 74 20.79 3.08 -19.03
CA ASN A 74 22.15 2.58 -19.02
C ASN A 74 22.33 1.10 -18.62
N ARG A 75 21.61 0.52 -17.64
CA ARG A 75 21.86 -0.89 -17.24
C ARG A 75 21.56 -1.89 -18.36
N LEU A 76 20.50 -1.64 -19.14
CA LEU A 76 20.16 -2.47 -20.30
C LEU A 76 21.13 -2.25 -21.46
N SER A 77 21.65 -1.02 -21.63
CA SER A 77 22.68 -0.75 -22.64
C SER A 77 24.00 -1.48 -22.34
N MET A 78 24.40 -1.57 -21.07
CA MET A 78 25.58 -2.31 -20.62
C MET A 78 25.47 -3.81 -20.88
N LEU A 79 24.29 -4.40 -20.68
CA LEU A 79 24.06 -5.82 -20.97
C LEU A 79 24.13 -6.11 -22.49
N ARG A 80 23.67 -5.19 -23.33
CA ARG A 80 23.76 -5.33 -24.79
C ARG A 80 25.19 -5.22 -25.30
N SER A 81 26.01 -4.30 -24.75
CA SER A 81 27.42 -4.17 -25.15
C SER A 81 28.24 -5.40 -24.76
N LEU A 82 28.03 -5.95 -23.57
CA LEU A 82 28.70 -7.18 -23.12
C LEU A 82 28.41 -8.37 -24.05
N ARG A 83 27.17 -8.49 -24.55
CA ARG A 83 26.79 -9.54 -25.50
C ARG A 83 27.50 -9.40 -26.85
N GLN A 84 27.77 -8.16 -27.31
CA GLN A 84 28.49 -7.92 -28.56
C GLN A 84 29.97 -8.28 -28.47
N CYS A 85 30.60 -8.10 -27.30
CA CYS A 85 32.02 -8.40 -27.11
C CYS A 85 32.35 -9.91 -27.02
N HIS A 86 31.36 -10.77 -26.78
CA HIS A 86 31.59 -12.20 -26.47
C HIS A 86 31.17 -13.17 -27.59
N LEU A 87 30.64 -12.66 -28.71
CA LEU A 87 30.14 -13.44 -29.85
C LEU A 87 30.97 -13.22 -31.14
N HIS A 88 32.24 -12.85 -31.01
CA HIS A 88 33.24 -12.88 -32.08
C HIS A 88 34.23 -14.02 -31.78
#